data_AF-A0A6G1YSY5-F1
#
_entry.id   AF-A0A6G1YSY5-F1
#
_cell.length_a   1.000
_cell.length_b   1.000
_cell.length_c   1.000
_cell.angle_alpha   90.00
_cell.angle_beta   90.00
_cell.angle_gamma   90.00
#
_symmetry.space_group_name_H-M   'P 1'
#
loop_
_entity.id
_entity.type
_entity.pdbx_description
1 polymer ?
#
loop_
_entity_poly.entity_id
_entity_poly.type
_entity_poly.pdbx_seq_one_letter_code
_entity_poly.pdbx_strand_id
1 'polypeptide(L)'
;MSYGGFRRNDNFGPKPVETGKDYDVQITEISRKGDGIARIQGFVIFVKNGKVGQNAKIRVVQVGNRFATAEIVNAGPSSTSSSPASTSTTESSSEQVTS
;
A
#
# COMPACT_ATOMS: atom_id res chain seq x y z
N MET A 1 20.80 -14.07 -54.66
CA MET A 1 20.17 -12.79 -54.25
C MET A 1 18.96 -13.10 -53.38
N SER A 2 18.90 -12.58 -52.16
CA SER A 2 17.67 -12.52 -51.35
C SER A 2 17.55 -11.09 -50.84
N TYR A 3 16.48 -10.41 -51.25
CA TYR A 3 16.23 -8.99 -51.02
C TYR A 3 15.44 -8.79 -49.72
N GLY A 4 15.93 -7.88 -48.86
CA GLY A 4 15.12 -6.88 -48.17
C GLY A 4 14.30 -7.31 -46.96
N GLY A 5 14.56 -6.70 -45.80
CA GLY A 5 13.59 -6.75 -44.70
C GLY A 5 14.01 -6.21 -43.34
N PHE A 6 14.76 -5.11 -43.25
CA PHE A 6 14.95 -4.38 -41.99
C PHE A 6 13.59 -4.04 -41.36
N ARG A 7 13.21 -4.63 -40.21
CA ARG A 7 12.35 -3.98 -39.21
C ARG A 7 12.64 -4.52 -37.78
N ARG A 8 13.32 -3.67 -37.00
CA ARG A 8 13.13 -3.37 -35.56
C ARG A 8 13.30 -4.58 -34.63
N ASN A 9 14.40 -4.70 -33.91
CA ASN A 9 14.57 -4.11 -32.58
C ASN A 9 13.25 -3.93 -31.77
N ASP A 10 12.42 -4.97 -31.69
CA ASP A 10 11.41 -5.10 -30.64
C ASP A 10 12.13 -5.49 -29.34
N ASN A 11 12.88 -4.52 -28.80
CA ASN A 11 13.43 -4.53 -27.45
C ASN A 11 12.31 -4.34 -26.40
N PHE A 12 11.15 -4.97 -26.61
CA PHE A 12 10.16 -5.19 -25.57
C PHE A 12 10.59 -6.42 -24.79
N GLY A 13 11.69 -6.28 -24.05
CA GLY A 13 12.03 -7.23 -23.00
C GLY A 13 10.81 -7.43 -22.08
N PRO A 14 10.64 -8.62 -21.51
CA PRO A 14 9.50 -8.92 -20.63
C PRO A 14 9.41 -7.84 -19.56
N LYS A 15 8.25 -7.16 -19.53
CA LYS A 15 7.99 -6.12 -18.54
C LYS A 15 8.14 -6.76 -17.16
N PRO A 16 9.02 -6.26 -16.27
CA PRO A 16 9.31 -6.90 -14.99
C PRO A 16 8.11 -6.86 -14.02
N VAL A 17 7.09 -6.06 -14.33
CA VAL A 17 5.85 -5.93 -13.55
C VAL A 17 4.64 -5.88 -14.47
N GLU A 18 3.60 -6.63 -14.10
CA GLU A 18 2.30 -6.67 -14.77
C GLU A 18 1.22 -5.96 -13.94
N THR A 19 0.35 -5.22 -14.62
CA THR A 19 -0.88 -4.68 -14.04
C THR A 19 -1.83 -5.82 -13.66
N GLY A 20 -2.51 -5.67 -12.52
CA GLY A 20 -3.53 -6.59 -12.03
C GLY A 20 -3.01 -7.73 -11.16
N LYS A 21 -1.69 -7.86 -11.00
CA LYS A 21 -1.06 -8.86 -10.14
C LYS A 21 -0.75 -8.33 -8.75
N ASP A 22 -0.75 -9.25 -7.80
CA ASP A 22 -0.41 -9.00 -6.41
C ASP A 22 1.07 -9.30 -6.17
N TYR A 23 1.77 -8.39 -5.50
CA TYR A 23 3.16 -8.56 -5.13
C TYR A 23 3.34 -8.24 -3.66
N ASP A 24 4.21 -9.00 -3.01
CA ASP A 24 4.67 -8.70 -1.67
C ASP A 24 5.87 -7.76 -1.78
N VAL A 25 5.70 -6.54 -1.28
CA VAL A 25 6.75 -5.52 -1.34
C VAL A 25 7.07 -5.01 0.04
N GLN A 26 8.34 -4.72 0.25
CA GLN A 26 8.80 -4.03 1.44
C GLN A 26 8.77 -2.53 1.18
N ILE A 27 8.07 -1.81 2.05
CA ILE A 27 8.00 -0.35 1.99
C ILE A 27 9.23 0.19 2.71
N THR A 28 10.17 0.74 1.94
CA THR A 28 11.41 1.31 2.47
C THR A 28 11.24 2.76 2.88
N GLU A 29 10.25 3.46 2.31
CA GLU A 29 10.12 4.92 2.43
C GLU A 29 8.64 5.34 2.40
N ILE A 30 8.33 6.51 2.98
CA ILE A 30 7.02 7.17 2.90
C ILE A 30 7.20 8.59 2.37
N SER A 31 6.26 9.03 1.54
CA SER A 31 6.17 10.40 1.05
C SER A 31 5.63 11.33 2.15
N ARG A 32 5.82 12.65 2.00
CA ARG A 32 5.29 13.66 2.94
C ARG A 32 3.77 13.62 3.09
N LYS A 33 3.07 13.09 2.09
CA LYS A 33 1.61 12.89 2.08
C LYS A 33 1.15 11.60 2.78
N GLY A 34 2.08 10.71 3.17
CA GLY A 34 1.76 9.41 3.76
C GLY A 34 1.59 8.26 2.76
N ASP A 35 1.94 8.46 1.48
CA ASP A 35 2.00 7.37 0.50
C ASP A 35 3.28 6.54 0.68
N GLY A 36 3.16 5.21 0.68
CA GLY A 36 4.32 4.32 0.79
C GLY A 36 5.04 4.17 -0.55
N ILE A 37 6.36 4.12 -0.50
CA ILE A 37 7.23 3.93 -1.65
C ILE A 37 7.94 2.59 -1.48
N ALA A 38 7.68 1.69 -2.43
CA ALA A 38 8.36 0.40 -2.54
C ALA A 38 9.31 0.40 -3.73
N ARG A 39 10.45 -0.28 -3.61
CA ARG A 39 11.42 -0.48 -4.70
C ARG A 39 11.62 -1.96 -4.95
N ILE A 40 11.31 -2.43 -6.15
CA ILE A 40 11.58 -3.80 -6.60
C ILE A 40 12.59 -3.72 -7.74
N GLN A 41 13.80 -4.26 -7.58
CA GLN A 41 14.82 -4.32 -8.65
C GLN A 41 15.07 -2.97 -9.36
N GLY A 42 14.99 -1.85 -8.63
CA GLY A 42 15.15 -0.50 -9.19
C GLY A 42 13.88 0.11 -9.81
N PHE A 43 12.75 -0.61 -9.76
CA PHE A 43 11.44 -0.14 -10.18
C PHE A 43 10.66 0.44 -8.99
N VAL A 44 10.16 1.66 -9.14
CA VAL A 44 9.47 2.39 -8.07
C VAL A 44 7.97 2.12 -8.12
N ILE A 45 7.40 1.70 -6.99
CA ILE A 45 5.97 1.43 -6.87
C ILE A 45 5.39 2.32 -5.78
N PHE A 46 4.39 3.12 -6.16
CA PHE A 46 3.62 3.96 -5.25
C PHE A 46 2.47 3.16 -4.67
N VAL A 47 2.46 3.05 -3.34
CA VAL A 47 1.52 2.24 -2.59
C VAL A 47 0.65 3.14 -1.71
N LYS A 48 -0.64 3.24 -2.04
CA LYS A 48 -1.59 3.98 -1.19
C LYS A 48 -1.76 3.28 0.16
N ASN A 49 -1.69 4.05 1.25
CA ASN A 49 -1.72 3.57 2.65
C ASN A 49 -0.50 2.73 3.08
N GLY A 50 0.65 2.87 2.40
CA GLY A 50 1.87 2.14 2.76
C GLY A 50 2.52 2.63 4.06
N LYS A 51 2.87 1.70 4.94
CA LYS A 51 3.65 1.94 6.17
C LYS A 51 5.11 1.52 6.00
N VAL A 52 6.05 2.39 6.39
CA VAL A 52 7.49 2.07 6.37
C VAL A 52 7.81 0.86 7.24
N GLY A 53 8.72 0.01 6.76
CA GLY A 53 9.29 -1.08 7.54
C GLY A 53 8.39 -2.30 7.66
N GLN A 54 7.24 -2.31 6.97
CA GLN A 54 6.36 -3.48 6.90
C GLN A 54 6.24 -4.01 5.47
N ASN A 55 5.97 -5.31 5.39
CA ASN A 55 5.63 -6.05 4.19
C ASN A 55 4.16 -5.81 3.91
N ALA A 56 3.84 -5.19 2.77
CA ALA A 56 2.48 -4.98 2.35
C ALA A 56 2.23 -5.76 1.06
N LYS A 57 1.14 -6.54 1.05
CA LYS A 57 0.64 -7.15 -0.16
C LYS A 57 -0.09 -6.10 -0.98
N ILE A 58 0.50 -5.74 -2.11
CA ILE A 58 -0.01 -4.69 -2.99
C ILE A 58 -0.57 -5.30 -4.26
N ARG A 59 -1.61 -4.69 -4.82
CA ARG A 59 -2.13 -5.01 -6.14
C ARG A 59 -1.82 -3.86 -7.09
N VAL A 60 -1.08 -4.16 -8.15
CA VAL A 60 -0.70 -3.16 -9.14
C VAL A 60 -1.92 -2.79 -9.97
N VAL A 61 -2.41 -1.56 -9.84
CA VAL A 61 -3.58 -1.08 -10.58
C VAL A 61 -3.17 -0.52 -11.94
N GLN A 62 -1.99 0.11 -12.00
CA GLN A 62 -1.47 0.75 -13.21
C GLN A 62 0.06 0.67 -13.26
N VAL A 63 0.63 0.35 -14.43
CA VAL A 63 2.08 0.37 -14.68
C VAL A 63 2.38 1.45 -15.70
N GLY A 64 3.32 2.35 -15.37
CA GLY A 64 3.86 3.36 -16.28
C GLY A 64 5.27 3.00 -16.78
N ASN A 65 5.89 3.90 -17.54
CA ASN A 65 7.22 3.67 -18.13
C ASN A 65 8.35 3.50 -17.11
N ARG A 66 8.24 4.13 -15.92
CA ARG A 66 9.30 4.14 -14.89
C ARG A 66 8.80 3.86 -13.47
N PHE A 67 7.50 3.79 -13.28
CA PHE A 67 6.87 3.61 -11.99
C PHE A 67 5.55 2.84 -12.15
N ALA A 68 5.06 2.23 -11.08
CA ALA A 68 3.72 1.67 -11.01
C ALA A 68 2.95 2.25 -9.84
N THR A 69 1.62 2.25 -9.97
CA THR A 69 0.68 2.62 -8.93
C THR A 69 -0.03 1.36 -8.46
N ALA A 70 -0.01 1.14 -7.16
CA ALA A 70 -0.58 -0.02 -6.51
C ALA A 70 -1.36 0.37 -5.24
N GLU A 71 -2.29 -0.49 -4.85
CA GLU A 71 -3.08 -0.34 -3.63
C GLU A 71 -2.88 -1.56 -2.71
N ILE A 72 -2.99 -1.36 -1.40
CA ILE A 72 -2.83 -2.45 -0.42
C ILE A 72 -4.10 -3.28 -0.36
N VAL A 73 -3.99 -4.57 -0.65
CA VAL A 73 -5.11 -5.53 -0.56
C VAL A 73 -5.21 -6.20 0.80
N ASN A 74 -4.25 -5.99 1.70
CA ASN A 74 -4.25 -6.50 3.07
C ASN A 74 -4.91 -5.56 4.11
N ALA A 75 -5.79 -4.66 3.67
CA ALA A 75 -6.70 -3.99 4.59
C ALA A 75 -7.84 -4.96 4.96
N GLY A 76 -7.50 -6.09 5.59
CA GLY A 76 -8.49 -6.84 6.34
C GLY A 76 -9.09 -5.90 7.39
N PRO A 77 -10.42 -5.83 7.56
CA PRO A 77 -11.05 -5.07 8.64
C PRO A 77 -10.76 -5.78 9.96
N SER A 78 -9.53 -5.65 10.47
CA SER A 78 -9.04 -6.41 11.63
C SER A 78 -8.67 -5.53 12.82
N SER A 79 -8.93 -4.22 12.75
CA SER A 79 -8.95 -3.37 13.93
C SER A 79 -10.37 -2.92 14.23
N THR A 80 -11.32 -3.84 14.15
CA THR A 80 -12.40 -3.91 15.13
C THR A 80 -11.78 -4.16 16.51
N SER A 81 -11.22 -3.10 17.11
CA SER A 81 -11.30 -2.91 18.56
C SER A 81 -12.79 -2.99 18.89
N SER A 82 -13.34 -4.07 19.46
CA SER A 82 -12.94 -4.68 20.72
C SER A 82 -12.70 -3.61 21.78
N SER A 83 -13.76 -2.88 22.16
CA SER A 83 -14.16 -2.68 23.57
C SER A 83 -15.44 -1.83 23.66
N PRO A 84 -16.64 -2.43 23.70
CA PRO A 84 -17.74 -1.91 24.51
C PRO A 84 -17.64 -2.54 25.90
N ALA A 85 -16.56 -2.26 26.64
CA ALA A 85 -16.46 -2.68 28.03
C ALA A 85 -16.19 -1.47 28.91
N SER A 86 -17.14 -1.23 29.82
CA SER A 86 -17.02 -0.40 31.00
C SER A 86 -17.23 1.11 30.81
N THR A 87 -18.46 1.53 30.51
CA THR A 87 -18.99 2.76 31.12
C THR A 87 -19.50 2.40 32.52
N SER A 88 -18.56 2.21 33.43
CA SER A 88 -18.80 2.40 34.86
C SER A 88 -18.94 3.90 35.10
N THR A 89 -20.19 4.39 35.14
CA THR A 89 -20.51 5.71 35.70
C THR A 89 -21.52 5.48 36.83
N THR A 90 -20.99 5.10 37.98
CA THR A 90 -21.61 5.37 39.28
C THR A 90 -20.78 6.47 39.91
N GLU A 91 -21.19 7.71 39.69
CA GLU A 91 -20.77 8.88 40.46
C GLU A 91 -22.09 9.41 41.04
N SER A 92 -22.54 8.86 42.17
CA SER A 92 -22.14 9.29 43.52
C SER A 92 -22.22 10.80 43.68
N SER A 93 -23.44 11.34 43.55
CA SER A 93 -23.78 12.67 44.04
C SER A 93 -23.88 12.61 45.56
N SER A 94 -22.73 12.71 46.24
CA SER A 94 -22.69 12.90 47.69
C SER A 94 -23.16 14.31 48.05
N GLU A 95 -24.10 14.34 48.99
CA GLU A 95 -24.56 15.47 49.79
C GLU A 95 -23.50 16.54 50.10
N GLN A 96 -23.91 17.81 50.06
CA GLN A 96 -23.41 18.82 50.98
C GLN A 96 -24.60 19.45 51.70
N VAL A 97 -24.69 19.05 52.96
CA VAL A 97 -25.57 19.50 54.03
C VAL A 97 -24.94 20.76 54.66
N THR A 98 -25.73 21.83 54.75
CA THR A 98 -25.79 22.84 55.83
C THR A 98 -24.57 23.71 56.16
N SER A 99 -24.74 25.03 56.05
CA SER A 99 -24.74 25.98 57.19
C SER A 99 -25.28 27.35 56.78
#